data_AF-A0A527VP65-F1
#
_entry.id   AF-A0A527VP65-F1
#
_cell.length_a   1.000
_cell.length_b   1.000
_cell.length_c   1.000
_cell.angle_alpha   90.00
_cell.angle_beta   90.00
_cell.angle_gamma   90.00
#
_symmetry.space_group_name_H-M   'P 1'
#
loop_
_entity.id
_entity.type
_entity.pdbx_description
1 polymer ?
#
loop_
_entity_poly.entity_id
_entity_poly.type
_entity_poly.pdbx_seq_one_letter_code
_entity_poly.pdbx_strand_id
1 'polypeptide(L)' 'MTANLPAAQSQDSAPRQALVMSTIAFTVCFAVWTIFSIIGVRIKQELGLNETEFGLLVGTPILTGSLVRMVLGVWTDR' A
#
# COMPACT_ATOMS: atom_id res chain seq x y z
N MET A 1 -42.91 -16.14 9.79
CA MET A 1 -42.27 -15.81 11.08
C MET A 1 -41.06 -16.73 11.24
N THR A 2 -39.92 -16.43 10.59
CA THR A 2 -38.61 -17.07 10.86
C THR A 2 -37.51 -16.17 10.33
N ALA A 3 -36.51 -15.96 11.18
CA ALA A 3 -35.47 -14.94 11.14
C ALA A 3 -34.41 -15.17 10.04
N ASN A 4 -33.82 -14.08 9.53
CA ASN A 4 -32.49 -14.10 8.94
C ASN A 4 -31.84 -12.69 8.87
N LEU A 5 -30.83 -12.45 9.71
CA LEU A 5 -29.44 -12.13 9.32
C LEU A 5 -28.68 -11.66 10.58
N PRO A 6 -27.47 -12.18 10.87
CA PRO A 6 -26.57 -11.51 11.81
C PRO A 6 -26.12 -10.21 11.13
N ALA A 7 -26.60 -9.07 11.64
CA ALA A 7 -26.04 -7.78 11.29
C ALA A 7 -24.54 -7.83 11.59
N ALA A 8 -23.75 -7.67 10.54
CA ALA A 8 -22.31 -7.60 10.60
C ALA A 8 -21.88 -6.64 11.72
N GLN A 9 -20.87 -7.10 12.45
CA GLN A 9 -20.44 -6.63 13.76
C GLN A 9 -20.42 -5.10 13.91
N SER A 10 -21.12 -4.64 14.94
CA SER A 10 -21.14 -3.28 15.46
C SER A 10 -19.74 -2.80 15.84
N GLN A 11 -19.22 -1.84 15.07
CA GLN A 11 -17.95 -1.16 15.29
C GLN A 11 -18.23 0.22 15.92
N ASP A 12 -18.92 0.28 17.06
CA ASP A 12 -19.27 1.53 17.74
C ASP A 12 -18.12 2.16 18.57
N SER A 13 -16.88 1.72 18.33
CA SER A 13 -15.63 2.42 18.71
C SER A 13 -14.78 2.82 17.49
N ALA A 14 -15.33 2.65 16.27
CA ALA A 14 -14.63 2.69 14.98
C ALA A 14 -13.88 3.97 14.60
N PRO A 15 -14.40 5.21 14.81
CA PRO A 15 -13.86 6.35 14.08
C PRO A 15 -12.43 6.71 14.51
N ARG A 16 -12.13 6.65 15.81
CA ARG A 16 -10.79 6.94 16.33
C ARG A 16 -9.78 5.84 15.96
N GLN A 17 -10.21 4.57 15.98
CA GLN A 17 -9.35 3.47 15.57
C GLN A 17 -9.06 3.53 14.07
N ALA A 18 -10.07 3.79 13.23
CA ALA A 18 -9.90 3.97 11.78
C ALA A 18 -8.98 5.16 11.44
N LEU A 19 -9.06 6.27 12.20
CA LEU A 19 -8.16 7.41 12.04
C LEU A 19 -6.70 7.06 12.34
N VAL A 20 -6.44 6.37 13.46
CA VAL A 20 -5.09 5.94 13.84
C VAL A 20 -4.55 4.94 12.83
N MET A 21 -5.38 3.98 12.40
CA MET A 21 -5.01 2.98 11.39
C MET A 21 -4.65 3.64 10.05
N SER A 22 -5.44 4.63 9.62
CA SER A 22 -5.18 5.42 8.39
C SER A 22 -3.91 6.26 8.51
N THR A 23 -3.68 6.87 9.67
CA THR A 23 -2.46 7.66 9.95
C THR A 23 -1.21 6.79 9.86
N ILE A 24 -1.27 5.58 10.44
CA ILE A 24 -0.18 4.62 10.37
C ILE A 24 0.02 4.13 8.93
N ALA A 25 -1.05 3.74 8.23
CA ALA A 25 -0.97 3.27 6.85
C ALA A 25 -0.36 4.32 5.92
N PHE A 26 -0.75 5.59 6.08
CA PHE A 26 -0.16 6.71 5.34
C PHE A 26 1.33 6.91 5.68
N THR A 27 1.68 6.87 6.96
CA THR A 27 3.08 7.01 7.42
C THR A 27 3.97 5.91 6.85
N VAL A 28 3.50 4.65 6.88
CA VAL A 28 4.23 3.51 6.31
C VAL A 28 4.38 3.65 4.79
N CYS A 29 3.32 4.05 4.10
CA CYS A 29 3.37 4.31 2.65
C CYS A 29 4.45 5.35 2.30
N PHE A 30 4.54 6.43 3.08
CA PHE A 30 5.54 7.46 2.89
C PHE A 30 6.97 6.98 3.23
N ALA A 31 7.12 6.21 4.31
CA ALA A 31 8.41 5.64 4.72
C ALA A 31 8.98 4.69 3.67
N VAL A 32 8.16 3.77 3.13
CA VAL A 32 8.56 2.84 2.07
C VAL A 32 9.01 3.60 0.83
N TRP A 33 8.28 4.63 0.42
CA TRP A 33 8.66 5.46 -0.73
C TRP A 33 9.99 6.17 -0.51
N THR A 34 10.20 6.75 0.67
CA THR A 34 11.42 7.47 1.01
C THR A 34 12.64 6.56 0.97
N ILE A 35 12.54 5.35 1.56
CA ILE A 35 13.61 4.35 1.54
C ILE A 35 13.95 3.95 0.09
N PHE A 36 12.95 3.71 -0.75
CA PHE A 36 13.16 3.33 -2.14
C PHE A 36 13.81 4.44 -2.97
N SER A 37 13.43 5.70 -2.72
CA SER A 37 14.05 6.87 -3.36
C SER A 37 15.54 6.99 -3.01
N ILE A 38 15.90 6.78 -1.73
CA ILE A 38 17.29 6.84 -1.25
C ILE A 38 18.14 5.70 -1.84
N ILE A 39 17.65 4.46 -1.75
CA ILE A 39 18.35 3.28 -2.28
C ILE A 39 18.49 3.39 -3.79
N GLY A 40 17.46 3.91 -4.46
CA GLY A 40 17.48 4.08 -5.89
C GLY A 40 18.66 4.93 -6.36
N VAL A 41 18.82 6.13 -5.78
CA VAL A 41 19.93 7.03 -6.15
C VAL A 41 21.30 6.36 -5.97
N ARG A 42 21.47 5.53 -4.92
CA ARG A 42 22.70 4.76 -4.70
C ARG A 42 22.92 3.67 -5.75
N ILE A 43 21.88 2.94 -6.15
CA ILE A 43 21.98 1.89 -7.18
C ILE A 43 22.35 2.48 -8.54
N LYS A 44 21.79 3.64 -8.92
CA LYS A 44 22.19 4.37 -10.15
C LYS A 44 23.69 4.69 -10.15
N GLN A 45 24.24 5.07 -8.99
CA GLN A 45 25.64 5.45 -8.84
C GLN A 45 26.60 4.25 -8.75
N GLU A 46 26.21 3.17 -8.07
CA GLU A 46 27.07 1.99 -7.86
C GLU A 46 27.24 1.13 -9.12
N LEU A 47 26.18 0.99 -9.92
CA LEU A 47 26.18 0.02 -11.03
C LEU A 47 26.46 0.65 -12.40
N GLY A 48 26.45 1.98 -12.52
CA GLY A 48 26.67 2.66 -13.82
C GLY A 48 25.59 2.33 -14.87
N LEU A 49 24.43 1.86 -14.43
CA LEU A 49 23.35 1.35 -15.28
C LEU A 49 22.59 2.48 -16.00
N ASN A 50 22.11 2.18 -17.20
CA ASN A 50 21.34 3.10 -18.04
C ASN A 50 20.05 3.53 -17.31
N GLU A 51 19.60 4.77 -17.52
CA GLU A 51 18.52 5.42 -16.75
C GLU A 51 17.20 4.62 -16.75
N THR A 52 17.00 3.78 -17.76
CA THR A 52 15.83 2.91 -17.94
C THR A 52 15.76 1.74 -16.96
N GLU A 53 16.85 1.01 -16.73
CA GLU A 53 16.86 -0.13 -15.80
C GLU A 53 16.71 0.35 -14.36
N PHE A 54 17.31 1.49 -14.06
CA PHE A 54 17.09 2.21 -12.81
C PHE A 54 15.62 2.61 -12.61
N GLY A 55 15.03 3.21 -13.65
CA GLY A 55 13.61 3.55 -13.66
C GLY A 55 12.70 2.32 -13.49
N LEU A 56 13.08 1.17 -14.04
CA LEU A 56 12.35 -0.09 -13.88
C LEU A 56 12.43 -0.61 -12.43
N LEU A 57 13.61 -0.54 -11.83
CA LEU A 57 13.85 -0.99 -10.45
C LEU A 57 13.08 -0.13 -9.44
N VAL A 58 13.07 1.19 -9.65
CA VAL A 58 12.26 2.15 -8.87
C VAL A 58 10.77 2.10 -9.20
N GLY A 59 10.41 1.72 -10.43
CA GLY A 59 9.01 1.56 -10.86
C GLY A 59 8.35 0.28 -10.36
N THR A 60 9.11 -0.78 -10.12
CA THR A 60 8.62 -2.09 -9.64
C THR A 60 7.76 -2.01 -8.37
N PRO A 61 8.16 -1.33 -7.28
CA PRO A 61 7.31 -1.18 -6.09
C PRO A 61 6.02 -0.38 -6.35
N ILE A 62 6.04 0.61 -7.26
CA ILE A 62 4.85 1.39 -7.62
C ILE A 62 3.85 0.51 -8.38
N LEU A 63 4.34 -0.25 -9.37
CA LEU A 63 3.56 -1.23 -10.13
C LEU A 63 2.99 -2.31 -9.20
N THR A 64 3.81 -2.81 -8.27
CA THR A 64 3.41 -3.81 -7.28
C THR A 64 2.35 -3.26 -6.32
N GLY A 65 2.51 -2.02 -5.83
CA GLY A 65 1.52 -1.36 -4.98
C GLY A 65 0.18 -1.13 -5.67
N SER A 66 0.20 -0.80 -6.97
CA SER A 66 -1.01 -0.69 -7.80
C SER A 66 -1.72 -2.05 -7.96
N LEU A 67 -0.95 -3.11 -8.23
CA LEU A 67 -1.46 -4.48 -8.31
C LEU A 67 -2.10 -4.94 -7.00
N VAL A 68 -1.44 -4.71 -5.86
CA VAL A 68 -1.98 -5.07 -4.54
C VAL A 68 -3.28 -4.31 -4.26
N ARG A 69 -3.37 -3.03 -4.62
CA ARG A 69 -4.63 -2.27 -4.52
C ARG A 69 -5.74 -2.86 -5.38
N MET A 70 -5.45 -3.27 -6.60
CA MET A 70 -6.43 -3.92 -7.47
C MET A 70 -6.91 -5.26 -6.88
N VAL A 71 -5.98 -6.10 -6.41
CA VAL A 71 -6.32 -7.41 -5.82
C VAL A 71 -7.17 -7.26 -4.56
N LEU A 72 -6.81 -6.32 -3.67
CA LEU A 72 -7.59 -6.02 -2.47
C LEU A 72 -8.96 -5.42 -2.78
N GLY A 73 -9.07 -4.60 -3.83
CA GLY A 73 -10.36 -4.07 -4.31
C GLY A 73 -11.30 -5.19 -4.75
N VAL A 74 -10.83 -6.13 -5.57
CA VAL A 74 -11.61 -7.32 -5.98
C VAL A 74 -11.93 -8.22 -4.78
N TRP A 75 -11.01 -8.34 -3.82
CA TRP A 75 -11.26 -9.12 -2.60
C TRP A 75 -12.29 -8.50 -1.66
N THR A 76 -12.47 -7.17 -1.70
CA THR A 76 -13.40 -6.41 -0.84
C THR A 76 -14.77 -6.20 -1.51
N ASP A 77 -14.87 -6.39 -2.83
CA ASP A 77 -16.14 -6.36 -3.58
C ASP A 77 -17.09 -7.53 -3.24
N ARG A 78 -16.60 -8.49 -2.44
CA ARG A 78 -17.36 -9.60 -1.85
C ARG A 78 -17.50 -9.44 -0.34
#